data_AF-A0A0U1KZC2-F1
#
_entry.id   AF-A0A0U1KZC2-F1
#
_cell.length_a   1.000
_cell.length_b   1.000
_cell.length_c   1.000
_cell.angle_alpha   90.00
_cell.angle_beta   90.00
_cell.angle_gamma   90.00
#
_symmetry.space_group_name_H-M   'P 1'
#
loop_
_entity.id
_entity.type
_entity.pdbx_description
1 polymer ?
#
loop_
_entity_poly.entity_id
_entity_poly.type
_entity_poly.pdbx_seq_one_letter_code
_entity_poly.pdbx_strand_id
1 'polypeptide(L)'
;MLIQTYYPIDNIKFYLAVIALLEALAVYTWQFRKIPGAMVASVSQVFKGIWLISIVLYSTSTELADKMFWVVAMKLAGLLLSGSWVIFAWQISRQKKIWILSQNTV
;
A
#
# COMPACT_ATOMS: atom_id res chain seq x y z
N MET A 1 18.86 13.75 -29.04
CA MET A 1 18.26 13.58 -27.71
C MET A 1 17.90 12.11 -27.58
N LEU A 2 18.70 11.32 -26.85
CA LEU A 2 18.45 9.89 -26.67
C LEU A 2 17.24 9.73 -25.77
N ILE A 3 16.11 9.34 -26.36
CA ILE A 3 14.92 8.91 -25.62
C ILE A 3 15.37 7.65 -24.87
N GLN A 4 15.54 7.74 -23.55
CA GLN A 4 15.75 6.56 -22.73
C GLN A 4 14.48 5.72 -22.80
N THR A 5 14.46 4.74 -23.70
CA THR A 5 13.42 3.73 -23.76
C THR A 5 13.52 2.92 -22.49
N TYR A 6 12.54 3.14 -21.62
CA TYR A 6 12.32 2.40 -20.39
C TYR A 6 12.41 0.90 -20.70
N TYR A 7 13.20 0.15 -19.94
CA TYR A 7 13.26 -1.31 -20.08
C TYR A 7 11.86 -1.88 -19.90
N PRO A 8 11.36 -2.74 -20.81
CA PRO A 8 10.07 -3.37 -20.61
C PRO A 8 10.11 -4.15 -19.30
N ILE A 9 9.08 -3.96 -18.47
CA ILE A 9 8.90 -4.78 -17.26
C ILE A 9 8.55 -6.19 -17.73
N ASP A 10 9.57 -7.04 -17.86
CA ASP A 10 9.38 -8.45 -18.20
C ASP A 10 8.53 -9.13 -17.11
N ASN A 11 7.52 -9.89 -17.52
CA ASN A 11 6.61 -10.63 -16.63
C ASN A 11 5.69 -9.79 -15.74
N ILE A 12 5.12 -8.70 -16.27
CA ILE A 12 4.13 -7.87 -15.55
C ILE A 12 2.97 -8.65 -14.91
N LYS A 13 2.55 -9.76 -15.55
CA LYS A 13 1.53 -10.69 -15.03
C LYS A 13 1.94 -11.35 -13.71
N PHE A 14 3.21 -11.72 -13.57
CA PHE A 14 3.75 -12.31 -12.35
C PHE A 14 3.73 -11.29 -11.21
N TYR A 15 4.17 -10.06 -11.47
CA TYR A 15 4.14 -8.99 -10.47
C TYR A 15 2.73 -8.67 -9.99
N LEU A 16 1.75 -8.60 -10.90
CA LEU A 16 0.34 -8.41 -10.54
C LEU A 16 -0.20 -9.57 -9.69
N ALA A 17 0.15 -10.82 -10.01
CA ALA A 17 -0.23 -11.98 -9.21
C ALA A 17 0.36 -11.94 -7.80
N VAL A 18 1.63 -11.53 -7.65
CA VAL A 18 2.29 -11.36 -6.35
C VAL A 18 1.63 -10.26 -5.53
N ILE A 19 1.28 -9.12 -6.15
CA ILE A 19 0.56 -8.02 -5.49
C ILE A 19 -0.80 -8.52 -4.97
N ALA A 20 -1.58 -9.20 -5.82
CA ALA A 20 -2.88 -9.74 -5.44
C ALA A 20 -2.78 -10.75 -4.29
N LEU A 21 -1.78 -11.62 -4.30
CA LEU A 21 -1.53 -12.57 -3.21
C LEU A 21 -1.19 -11.85 -1.89
N LEU A 22 -0.33 -10.83 -1.95
CA LEU A 22 0.04 -10.04 -0.78
C LEU A 22 -1.14 -9.25 -0.20
N GLU A 23 -2.01 -8.70 -1.05
CA GLU A 23 -3.25 -8.06 -0.62
C GLU A 23 -4.22 -9.05 0.02
N ALA A 24 -4.40 -10.23 -0.59
CA ALA A 24 -5.26 -11.28 -0.03
C ALA A 24 -4.76 -11.73 1.35
N LEU A 25 -3.45 -11.90 1.52
CA LEU A 25 -2.83 -12.20 2.82
C LEU A 25 -3.02 -11.05 3.83
N ALA A 26 -2.91 -9.80 3.40
CA ALA A 26 -3.12 -8.66 4.27
C ALA A 26 -4.58 -8.56 4.72
N VAL A 27 -5.55 -8.80 3.84
CA VAL A 27 -6.98 -8.83 4.20
C VAL A 27 -7.28 -10.02 5.11
N TYR A 28 -6.71 -11.19 4.81
CA TYR A 28 -6.87 -12.39 5.63
C TYR A 28 -6.34 -12.18 7.05
N THR A 29 -5.15 -11.58 7.19
CA THR A 29 -4.58 -11.28 8.52
C THR A 29 -5.46 -10.29 9.28
N TRP A 30 -6.06 -9.30 8.63
CA TRP A 30 -7.04 -8.41 9.28
C TRP A 30 -8.32 -9.13 9.73
N GLN A 31 -8.89 -9.99 8.87
CA GLN A 31 -10.15 -10.69 9.18
C GLN A 31 -9.99 -11.71 10.32
N PHE A 32 -8.89 -12.47 10.33
CA PHE A 32 -8.73 -13.60 11.25
C PHE A 32 -7.82 -13.32 12.44
N ARG A 33 -6.87 -12.38 12.34
CA ARG A 33 -6.06 -11.94 13.48
C ARG A 33 -6.50 -10.53 13.89
N LYS A 34 -7.27 -10.44 14.97
CA LYS A 34 -7.68 -9.17 15.62
C LYS A 34 -6.51 -8.51 16.36
N ILE A 35 -5.40 -8.30 15.65
CA ILE A 35 -4.23 -7.58 16.16
C ILE A 35 -4.50 -6.08 15.99
N PRO A 36 -4.27 -5.27 17.03
CA PRO A 36 -4.43 -3.83 16.95
C PRO A 36 -3.42 -3.25 15.94
N GLY A 37 -3.93 -2.46 15.00
CA GLY A 37 -3.14 -1.96 13.87
C GLY A 37 -3.21 -2.82 12.60
N ALA A 38 -3.74 -4.05 12.66
CA ALA A 38 -3.88 -4.91 11.48
C ALA A 38 -4.76 -4.28 10.40
N MET A 39 -5.87 -3.64 10.77
CA MET A 39 -6.75 -2.94 9.83
C MET A 39 -6.01 -1.86 9.04
N VAL A 40 -5.21 -1.04 9.73
CA VAL A 40 -4.49 0.07 9.11
C VAL A 40 -3.33 -0.45 8.25
N ALA A 41 -2.66 -1.51 8.68
CA ALA A 41 -1.65 -2.19 7.88
C ALA A 41 -2.23 -2.79 6.59
N SER A 42 -3.40 -3.43 6.67
CA SER A 42 -4.07 -4.00 5.48
C SER A 42 -4.56 -2.91 4.52
N VAL A 43 -5.12 -1.82 5.03
CA VAL A 43 -5.49 -0.65 4.23
C VAL A 43 -4.26 -0.03 3.54
N SER A 44 -3.14 0.08 4.26
CA SER A 44 -1.87 0.55 3.70
C SER A 44 -1.40 -0.36 2.55
N GLN A 45 -1.53 -1.68 2.71
CA GLN A 45 -1.14 -2.64 1.69
C GLN A 45 -2.00 -2.54 0.43
N VAL A 46 -3.30 -2.30 0.56
CA VAL A 46 -4.21 -2.05 -0.57
C VAL A 46 -3.83 -0.75 -1.30
N PHE A 47 -3.52 0.33 -0.58
CA PHE A 47 -3.06 1.57 -1.23
C PHE A 47 -1.73 1.38 -1.96
N LYS A 48 -0.85 0.53 -1.42
CA LYS A 48 0.40 0.15 -2.08
C LYS A 48 0.16 -0.62 -3.38
N GLY A 49 -0.79 -1.55 -3.40
CA GLY A 49 -1.16 -2.26 -4.62
C GLY A 49 -1.77 -1.34 -5.67
N ILE A 50 -2.69 -0.45 -5.28
CA ILE A 50 -3.25 0.59 -6.18
C ILE A 50 -2.14 1.47 -6.77
N TRP A 51 -1.14 1.85 -5.95
CA TRP A 51 0.02 2.62 -6.41
C TRP A 51 0.85 1.85 -7.45
N LEU A 52 1.15 0.58 -7.19
CA LEU A 52 1.90 -0.28 -8.12
C LEU A 52 1.14 -0.54 -9.43
N ILE A 53 -0.17 -0.79 -9.36
CA ILE A 53 -1.03 -0.94 -10.54
C ILE A 53 -1.02 0.34 -11.37
N SER A 54 -1.09 1.51 -10.72
CA SER A 54 -1.03 2.80 -11.43
C SER A 54 0.30 2.99 -12.16
N ILE A 55 1.43 2.55 -11.58
CA ILE A 55 2.76 2.58 -12.23
C ILE A 55 2.81 1.68 -13.46
N VAL A 56 2.29 0.46 -13.32
CA VAL A 56 2.18 -0.48 -14.44
C VAL A 56 1.37 0.13 -15.58
N LEU A 57 0.20 0.67 -15.29
CA LEU A 57 -0.70 1.23 -16.30
C LEU A 57 -0.12 2.50 -16.95
N TYR A 58 0.52 3.37 -16.16
CA TYR A 58 1.28 4.51 -16.68
C TYR A 58 2.39 4.08 -17.66
N SER A 59 3.09 2.99 -17.37
CA SER A 59 4.16 2.47 -18.22
C SER A 59 3.64 1.87 -19.53
N THR A 60 2.40 1.37 -19.54
CA THR A 60 1.79 0.74 -20.74
C THR A 60 0.98 1.71 -21.59
N SER A 61 0.53 2.84 -21.03
CA SER A 61 -0.25 3.84 -21.76
C SER A 61 0.60 4.57 -22.81
N THR A 62 0.11 4.64 -24.05
CA THR A 62 0.72 5.40 -25.14
C THR A 62 0.21 6.84 -25.22
N GLU A 63 -1.02 7.08 -24.73
CA GLU A 63 -1.67 8.40 -24.78
C GLU A 63 -1.30 9.31 -23.59
N LEU A 64 -1.23 10.62 -23.87
CA LEU A 64 -0.81 11.63 -22.88
C LEU A 64 -1.84 11.86 -21.78
N ALA A 65 -3.15 11.81 -22.13
CA ALA A 65 -4.25 12.01 -21.19
C ALA A 65 -4.31 10.88 -20.14
N ASP A 66 -4.18 9.64 -20.59
CA ASP A 66 -4.13 8.46 -19.72
C ASP A 66 -2.95 8.51 -18.76
N LYS A 67 -1.78 8.95 -19.23
CA LYS A 67 -0.60 9.14 -18.37
C LYS A 67 -0.85 10.14 -17.25
N MET A 68 -1.52 11.25 -17.55
CA MET A 68 -1.83 12.26 -16.53
C MET A 68 -2.78 11.71 -15.46
N PHE A 69 -3.78 10.92 -15.86
CA PHE A 69 -4.70 10.26 -14.93
C PHE A 69 -3.94 9.33 -13.97
N TRP A 70 -3.08 8.45 -14.50
CA TRP A 70 -2.30 7.53 -13.68
C TRP A 70 -1.29 8.23 -12.75
N VAL A 71 -0.71 9.35 -13.16
CA VAL A 71 0.16 10.16 -12.29
C VAL A 71 -0.61 10.76 -11.12
N VAL A 72 -1.83 11.25 -11.34
CA VAL A 72 -2.69 11.74 -10.24
C VAL A 72 -3.07 10.60 -9.30
N ALA A 73 -3.43 9.44 -9.84
CA ALA A 73 -3.73 8.24 -9.06
C ALA A 73 -2.53 7.79 -8.21
N MET A 74 -1.30 7.81 -8.76
CA MET A 74 -0.08 7.53 -8.00
C MET A 74 0.13 8.51 -6.86
N LYS A 75 -0.05 9.82 -7.10
CA LYS A 75 0.15 10.83 -6.05
C LYS A 75 -0.86 10.67 -4.92
N LEU A 76 -2.13 10.41 -5.24
CA LEU A 76 -3.17 10.16 -4.26
C LEU A 76 -2.89 8.89 -3.45
N ALA A 77 -2.56 7.79 -4.13
CA ALA A 77 -2.22 6.52 -3.46
C ALA A 77 -0.98 6.65 -2.56
N GLY A 78 0.05 7.38 -3.00
CA GLY A 78 1.25 7.65 -2.20
C GLY A 78 0.98 8.53 -0.96
N LEU A 79 0.09 9.51 -1.09
CA LEU A 79 -0.33 10.35 0.04
C LEU A 79 -1.10 9.54 1.08
N LEU A 80 -2.06 8.72 0.62
CA LEU A 80 -2.85 7.83 1.47
C LEU A 80 -1.97 6.77 2.15
N LEU A 81 -0.98 6.23 1.44
CA LEU A 81 0.01 5.31 2.00
C LEU A 81 0.79 5.98 3.15
N SER A 82 1.31 7.19 2.91
CA SER A 82 2.09 7.93 3.92
C SER A 82 1.24 8.27 5.15
N GLY A 83 -0.01 8.71 4.94
CA GLY A 83 -0.96 8.98 6.03
C GLY A 83 -1.32 7.72 6.83
N SER A 84 -1.52 6.59 6.17
CA SER A 84 -1.83 5.31 6.83
C SER A 84 -0.71 4.87 7.79
N TRP A 85 0.55 5.16 7.46
CA TRP A 85 1.70 4.84 8.31
C TRP A 85 1.71 5.64 9.62
N VAL A 86 1.34 6.92 9.56
CA VAL A 86 1.24 7.77 10.76
C VAL A 86 0.14 7.26 11.70
N ILE A 87 -1.01 6.89 11.13
CA ILE A 87 -2.14 6.33 11.89
C ILE A 87 -1.76 4.99 12.51
N PHE A 88 -1.05 4.14 11.77
CA PHE A 88 -0.55 2.86 12.26
C PHE A 88 0.41 3.03 13.44
N ALA A 89 1.41 3.92 13.31
CA ALA A 89 2.35 4.23 14.38
C ALA A 89 1.66 4.78 15.64
N TRP A 90 0.64 5.63 15.45
CA TRP A 90 -0.18 6.14 16.54
C TRP A 90 -0.93 5.01 17.26
N GLN A 91 -1.58 4.10 16.53
CA GLN A 91 -2.35 3.01 17.12
C GLN A 91 -1.49 2.07 17.96
N ILE A 92 -0.29 1.73 17.49
CA ILE A 92 0.68 0.92 18.23
C ILE A 92 1.17 1.65 19.49
N SER A 93 1.43 2.95 19.40
CA SER A 93 1.87 3.75 20.56
C SER A 93 0.83 3.74 21.69
N ARG A 94 -0.47 3.83 21.36
CA ARG A 94 -1.56 3.77 22.35
C ARG A 94 -1.68 2.41 23.04
N GLN A 95 -1.47 1.31 22.29
CA GLN A 95 -1.50 -0.05 22.83
C GLN A 95 -0.47 -0.26 23.95
N LYS A 96 0.75 0.25 23.74
CA LYS A 96 1.83 0.15 24.73
C LYS A 96 1.47 0.85 26.05
N LYS A 97 0.79 1.99 25.98
CA LYS A 97 0.37 2.77 27.16
C LYS A 97 -0.69 2.04 28.00
N ILE A 98 -1.65 1.37 27.35
CA ILE A 98 -2.71 0.60 28.04
C ILE A 98 -2.11 -0.62 28.77
N TRP A 99 -1.19 -1.32 28.13
CA TRP A 99 -0.54 -2.49 28.73
C TRP A 99 0.27 -2.13 29.98
N ILE A 100 1.05 -1.04 29.94
CA ILE A 100 1.83 -0.55 31.09
C ILE A 100 0.93 -0.14 32.26
N LEU A 101 -0.21 0.51 32.00
CA LEU A 101 -1.16 0.90 33.04
C LEU A 101 -1.83 -0.32 33.71
N SER A 102 -2.06 -1.41 32.97
CA SER A 102 -2.60 -2.65 33.54
C SER A 102 -1.61 -3.41 34.44
N GLN A 103 -0.30 -3.23 34.23
CA GLN A 103 0.72 -3.86 35.09
C GLN A 103 1.01 -3.07 36.37
N ASN A 104 0.77 -1.75 36.38
CA ASN A 104 0.98 -0.89 37.54
C ASN A 104 -0.24 -0.77 38.48
N THR A 105 -1.33 -1.50 38.20
CA THR A 105 -2.56 -1.51 39.02
C THR A 105 -2.73 -2.79 39.83
N VAL A 106 -1.67 -3.60 39.97
CA VAL A 106 -1.58 -4.74 40.89
C VAL A 106 -0.60 -4.41 42.01
#